data_AF-A0A2L0EIQ3-F1
#
_entry.id   AF-A0A2L0EIQ3-F1
#
_cell.length_a   1.000
_cell.length_b   1.000
_cell.length_c   1.000
_cell.angle_alpha   90.00
_cell.angle_beta   90.00
_cell.angle_gamma   90.00
#
_symmetry.space_group_name_H-M   'P 1'
#
loop_
_entity.id
_entity.type
_entity.pdbx_description
1 polymer ?
#
loop_
_entity_poly.entity_id
_entity_poly.type
_entity_poly.pdbx_seq_one_letter_code
_entity_poly.pdbx_strand_id
1 'polypeptide(L)'
;MASASWKNLAAAALLAGACSSEAPPPGAGGAGGAGAGGSGAGGSGTGGAGGSGAGGAASASTSGSGGAGGEAPQVCPSFGDPCSTCLSLRCQESFCACQQNPECAALSNCFLGCEADDDACTQRCFTAHAPGVSDSFLEGGCSAERCKVQCPSRAALSPCESCLFARCAGEMNTCIADPACHGLRTCVGACNPTDAVCRDRCAANHRGGEQADLAVAACGSAQCGAECQAP
;
A
#
# COMPACT_ATOMS: atom_id res chain seq x y z
N MET A 1 13.45 0.07 21.54
CA MET A 1 13.50 0.22 20.07
C MET A 1 12.46 1.26 19.73
N ALA A 2 12.85 2.38 19.12
CA ALA A 2 11.93 3.47 18.84
C ALA A 2 11.02 3.03 17.68
N SER A 3 9.77 2.68 18.00
CA SER A 3 8.72 2.51 16.99
C SER A 3 8.67 3.80 16.19
N ALA A 4 9.13 3.74 14.93
CA ALA A 4 9.15 4.87 14.02
C ALA A 4 7.71 5.24 13.74
N SER A 5 7.17 6.12 14.58
CA SER A 5 5.84 6.61 14.41
C SER A 5 5.78 7.46 13.15
N TRP A 6 4.76 7.18 12.36
CA TRP A 6 4.25 7.89 11.18
C TRP A 6 4.04 9.39 11.45
N LYS A 7 4.12 9.81 12.73
CA LYS A 7 4.29 11.17 13.25
C LYS A 7 5.28 12.08 12.50
N ASN A 8 6.28 11.56 11.78
CA ASN A 8 7.28 12.41 11.10
C ASN A 8 6.87 12.92 9.71
N LEU A 9 5.66 12.60 9.23
CA LEU A 9 5.16 13.21 7.99
C LEU A 9 4.84 14.70 8.14
N ALA A 10 4.63 15.22 9.36
CA ALA A 10 4.27 16.62 9.59
C ALA A 10 5.42 17.52 10.11
N ALA A 11 6.67 17.03 10.23
CA ALA A 11 7.72 17.79 10.94
C ALA A 11 9.15 17.63 10.42
N ALA A 12 9.35 17.38 9.12
CA ALA A 12 10.69 17.37 8.51
C ALA A 12 10.76 18.17 7.20
N ALA A 13 10.36 19.44 7.25
CA ALA A 13 10.63 20.42 6.19
C ALA A 13 11.18 21.74 6.77
N LEU A 14 12.30 21.67 7.51
CA LEU A 14 13.11 22.84 7.83
C LEU A 14 14.60 22.49 7.70
N LEU A 15 15.07 22.45 6.46
CA LEU A 15 16.41 22.87 6.10
C LEU A 15 16.33 23.55 4.72
N ALA A 16 16.31 24.88 4.79
CA ALA A 16 16.42 25.78 3.66
C ALA A 16 17.72 25.48 2.87
N GLY A 17 17.55 24.95 1.66
CA GLY A 17 18.52 25.07 0.58
C GLY A 17 17.91 25.97 -0.48
N ALA A 18 18.31 27.24 -0.50
CA ALA A 18 18.02 28.15 -1.59
C ALA A 18 18.69 27.63 -2.87
N CYS A 19 17.89 27.10 -3.80
CA CYS A 19 18.29 26.92 -5.19
C CYS A 19 17.41 27.81 -6.07
N SER A 20 18.09 28.70 -6.78
CA SER A 20 17.55 29.69 -7.72
C SER A 20 16.49 29.15 -8.67
N SER A 21 15.43 29.91 -8.83
CA SER A 21 14.47 29.77 -9.91
C SER A 21 15.09 30.29 -11.22
N GLU A 22 15.76 29.42 -11.98
CA GLU A 22 15.93 29.64 -13.42
C GLU A 22 14.67 29.15 -14.13
N ALA A 23 13.96 30.07 -14.78
CA ALA A 23 12.78 29.77 -15.58
C ALA A 23 13.18 28.91 -16.79
N PRO A 24 12.63 27.71 -16.98
CA PRO A 24 12.88 26.93 -18.20
C PRO A 24 12.22 27.63 -19.41
N PRO A 25 12.87 27.63 -20.59
CA PRO A 25 12.29 28.14 -21.81
C PRO A 25 11.06 27.31 -22.26
N PRO A 26 10.11 27.90 -23.00
CA PRO A 26 8.92 27.19 -23.47
C PRO A 26 9.31 26.05 -24.42
N GLY A 27 9.07 24.81 -23.99
CA GLY A 27 9.23 23.61 -24.79
C GLY A 27 8.08 23.45 -25.79
N ALA A 28 8.42 23.31 -27.07
CA ALA A 28 7.50 23.11 -28.18
C ALA A 28 6.75 21.78 -28.08
N GLY A 29 5.47 21.79 -28.46
CA GLY A 29 4.57 20.64 -28.43
C GLY A 29 5.01 19.48 -29.34
N GLY A 30 4.85 18.27 -28.82
CA GLY A 30 4.88 17.02 -29.60
C GLY A 30 3.45 16.59 -29.91
N ALA A 31 3.13 16.50 -31.20
CA ALA A 31 1.86 16.00 -31.70
C ALA A 31 1.81 14.46 -31.65
N GLY A 32 0.64 13.93 -31.22
CA GLY A 32 -0.04 12.79 -31.85
C GLY A 32 0.58 11.39 -31.72
N GLY A 33 -0.10 10.52 -30.99
CA GLY A 33 -0.03 9.07 -31.16
C GLY A 33 -1.39 8.45 -30.86
N ALA A 34 -2.18 8.17 -31.90
CA ALA A 34 -3.42 7.40 -31.78
C ALA A 34 -3.06 5.92 -31.61
N GLY A 35 -3.24 5.38 -30.40
CA GLY A 35 -3.11 3.95 -30.12
C GLY A 35 -4.38 3.20 -30.53
N ALA A 36 -4.23 2.25 -31.46
CA ALA A 36 -5.30 1.39 -31.93
C ALA A 36 -5.77 0.41 -30.85
N GLY A 37 -7.09 0.28 -30.70
CA GLY A 37 -7.74 -0.67 -29.80
C GLY A 37 -7.54 -2.12 -30.26
N GLY A 38 -7.12 -2.97 -29.32
CA GLY A 38 -7.13 -4.42 -29.47
C GLY A 38 -8.42 -5.00 -28.91
N SER A 39 -9.31 -5.48 -29.78
CA SER A 39 -10.47 -6.29 -29.39
C SER A 39 -10.02 -7.73 -29.16
N GLY A 40 -9.99 -8.16 -27.89
CA GLY A 40 -9.79 -9.57 -27.53
C GLY A 40 -11.13 -10.26 -27.31
N ALA A 41 -11.54 -11.09 -28.26
CA ALA A 41 -12.66 -12.02 -28.12
C ALA A 41 -12.12 -13.45 -27.90
N GLY A 42 -12.69 -14.19 -26.95
CA GLY A 42 -12.49 -15.63 -26.77
C GLY A 42 -12.26 -16.00 -25.30
N GLY A 43 -12.96 -16.95 -24.69
CA GLY A 43 -13.93 -17.89 -25.23
C GLY A 43 -14.81 -18.48 -24.12
N SER A 44 -15.96 -18.99 -24.54
CA SER A 44 -16.86 -19.79 -23.72
C SER A 44 -16.27 -21.19 -23.52
N GLY A 45 -16.07 -21.58 -22.26
CA GLY A 45 -15.76 -22.96 -21.87
C GLY A 45 -16.94 -23.57 -21.14
N THR A 46 -17.70 -24.42 -21.84
CA THR A 46 -18.70 -25.34 -21.27
C THR A 46 -18.15 -26.76 -21.26
N GLY A 47 -18.26 -27.44 -20.12
CA GLY A 47 -18.02 -28.89 -19.98
C GLY A 47 -17.35 -29.21 -18.63
N GLY A 48 -17.76 -30.20 -17.83
CA GLY A 48 -18.77 -31.22 -17.99
C GLY A 48 -19.00 -31.91 -16.64
N ALA A 49 -20.12 -32.62 -16.53
CA ALA A 49 -20.54 -33.36 -15.35
C ALA A 49 -19.88 -34.75 -15.24
N GLY A 50 -19.79 -35.26 -14.01
CA GLY A 50 -19.96 -36.68 -13.70
C GLY A 50 -18.70 -37.51 -13.51
N GLY A 51 -18.63 -38.19 -12.36
CA GLY A 51 -17.65 -39.27 -12.14
C GLY A 51 -17.53 -39.70 -10.68
N SER A 52 -18.46 -40.52 -10.20
CA SER A 52 -18.29 -41.33 -8.99
C SER A 52 -17.47 -42.58 -9.34
N GLY A 53 -16.34 -42.80 -8.67
CA GLY A 53 -15.51 -44.00 -8.84
C GLY A 53 -14.68 -44.27 -7.60
N ALA A 54 -14.97 -45.39 -6.93
CA ALA A 54 -14.22 -45.91 -5.81
C ALA A 54 -13.08 -46.83 -6.28
N GLY A 55 -11.95 -46.78 -5.59
CA GLY A 55 -11.03 -47.92 -5.46
C GLY A 55 -9.66 -47.79 -6.14
N GLY A 56 -8.61 -47.89 -5.31
CA GLY A 56 -7.45 -48.75 -5.60
C GLY A 56 -6.13 -48.11 -6.05
N ALA A 57 -5.06 -48.60 -5.42
CA ALA A 57 -3.65 -48.61 -5.82
C ALA A 57 -2.79 -47.37 -5.46
N ALA A 58 -1.92 -47.59 -4.47
CA ALA A 58 -0.74 -46.78 -4.20
C ALA A 58 0.24 -46.88 -5.37
N SER A 59 0.52 -45.75 -6.03
CA SER A 59 1.64 -45.59 -6.95
C SER A 59 2.44 -44.38 -6.48
N ALA A 60 3.72 -44.61 -6.20
CA ALA A 60 4.67 -43.57 -5.85
C ALA A 60 4.85 -42.63 -7.05
N SER A 61 4.15 -41.50 -7.01
CA SER A 61 4.37 -40.37 -7.92
C SER A 61 5.61 -39.62 -7.43
N THR A 62 6.73 -39.87 -8.10
CA THR A 62 7.93 -39.03 -8.02
C THR A 62 7.53 -37.65 -8.52
N SER A 63 7.34 -36.70 -7.60
CA SER A 63 7.09 -35.29 -7.93
C SER A 63 8.30 -34.73 -8.66
N GLY A 64 8.24 -34.75 -9.99
CA GLY A 64 9.15 -33.98 -10.82
C GLY A 64 8.88 -32.51 -10.56
N SER A 65 9.83 -31.82 -9.96
CA SER A 65 9.90 -30.37 -9.94
C SER A 65 10.02 -29.87 -11.38
N GLY A 66 8.87 -29.68 -12.03
CA GLY A 66 8.79 -28.95 -13.29
C GLY A 66 9.40 -27.58 -13.05
N GLY A 67 10.51 -27.30 -13.72
CA GLY A 67 11.18 -26.01 -13.61
C GLY A 67 10.19 -24.91 -13.89
N ALA A 68 9.98 -24.03 -12.91
CA ALA A 68 9.24 -22.80 -13.12
C ALA A 68 9.87 -22.11 -14.33
N GLY A 69 9.14 -22.08 -15.45
CA GLY A 69 9.51 -21.25 -16.58
C GLY A 69 9.63 -19.85 -16.02
N GLY A 70 10.84 -19.30 -16.04
CA GLY A 70 11.09 -17.97 -15.50
C GLY A 70 10.24 -16.98 -16.27
N GLU A 71 9.08 -16.63 -15.73
CA GLU A 71 8.34 -15.46 -16.16
C GLU A 71 9.34 -14.31 -16.10
N ALA A 72 9.59 -13.69 -17.25
CA ALA A 72 10.44 -12.53 -17.31
C ALA A 72 9.91 -11.55 -16.24
N PRO A 73 10.76 -11.05 -15.33
CA PRO A 73 10.32 -10.17 -14.28
C PRO A 73 9.54 -9.03 -14.92
N GLN A 74 8.28 -8.86 -14.52
CA GLN A 74 7.48 -7.76 -15.04
C GLN A 74 8.12 -6.47 -14.55
N VAL A 75 8.81 -5.76 -15.45
CA VAL A 75 9.47 -4.51 -15.13
C VAL A 75 8.42 -3.40 -15.24
N CYS A 76 7.98 -2.87 -14.11
CA CYS A 76 7.12 -1.71 -14.09
C CYS A 76 7.94 -0.45 -14.39
N PRO A 77 7.51 0.38 -15.35
CA PRO A 77 8.27 1.55 -15.74
C PRO A 77 8.33 2.57 -14.59
N SER A 78 9.52 3.15 -14.40
CA SER A 78 9.69 4.33 -13.54
C SER A 78 8.94 5.53 -14.13
N PHE A 79 8.46 6.43 -13.27
CA PHE A 79 7.85 7.70 -13.68
C PHE A 79 8.90 8.80 -13.99
N GLY A 80 10.19 8.46 -13.87
CA GLY A 80 11.30 9.35 -14.22
C GLY A 80 11.81 10.20 -13.05
N ASP A 81 11.13 10.20 -11.91
CA ASP A 81 11.65 10.80 -10.69
C ASP A 81 12.62 9.84 -9.94
N PRO A 82 13.51 10.36 -9.07
CA PRO A 82 14.45 9.52 -8.34
C PRO A 82 13.80 8.48 -7.42
N CYS A 83 12.64 8.79 -6.84
CA CYS A 83 11.94 7.90 -5.91
C CYS A 83 11.32 6.73 -6.67
N SER A 84 10.53 6.99 -7.73
CA SER A 84 9.95 5.92 -8.56
C SER A 84 11.01 5.08 -9.28
N THR A 85 12.13 5.70 -9.67
CA THR A 85 13.28 4.95 -10.21
C THR A 85 13.85 3.99 -9.17
N CYS A 86 14.06 4.43 -7.93
CA CYS A 86 14.52 3.53 -6.88
C CYS A 86 13.50 2.41 -6.59
N LEU A 87 12.21 2.74 -6.50
CA LEU A 87 11.12 1.78 -6.31
C LEU A 87 11.12 0.70 -7.39
N SER A 88 11.18 1.10 -8.67
CA SER A 88 11.24 0.18 -9.81
C SER A 88 12.49 -0.72 -9.85
N LEU A 89 13.52 -0.43 -9.05
CA LEU A 89 14.76 -1.22 -8.99
C LEU A 89 14.89 -2.04 -7.70
N ARG A 90 14.41 -1.51 -6.57
CA ARG A 90 14.66 -2.07 -5.23
C ARG A 90 13.41 -2.61 -4.54
N CYS A 91 12.23 -2.19 -5.01
CA CYS A 91 10.91 -2.51 -4.49
C CYS A 91 9.98 -3.01 -5.61
N GLN A 92 10.54 -3.73 -6.60
CA GLN A 92 9.83 -4.15 -7.81
C GLN A 92 8.52 -4.86 -7.52
N GLU A 93 8.51 -5.79 -6.56
CA GLU A 93 7.33 -6.57 -6.22
C GLU A 93 6.18 -5.67 -5.72
N SER A 94 6.40 -4.85 -4.70
CA SER A 94 5.37 -3.97 -4.14
C SER A 94 4.98 -2.84 -5.10
N PHE A 95 5.95 -2.26 -5.81
CA PHE A 95 5.70 -1.21 -6.80
C PHE A 95 4.86 -1.75 -7.96
N CYS A 96 5.20 -2.93 -8.49
CA CYS A 96 4.41 -3.54 -9.55
C CYS A 96 3.03 -3.99 -9.11
N ALA A 97 2.91 -4.55 -7.90
CA ALA A 97 1.61 -4.88 -7.34
C ALA A 97 0.70 -3.64 -7.28
N CYS A 98 1.22 -2.50 -6.80
CA CYS A 98 0.47 -1.25 -6.80
C CYS A 98 0.12 -0.77 -8.21
N GLN A 99 1.06 -0.79 -9.18
CA GLN A 99 0.76 -0.35 -10.55
C GLN A 99 -0.25 -1.24 -11.28
N GLN A 100 -0.33 -2.53 -10.94
CA GLN A 100 -1.29 -3.46 -11.53
C GLN A 100 -2.66 -3.38 -10.86
N ASN A 101 -2.74 -2.86 -9.63
CA ASN A 101 -3.99 -2.57 -8.96
C ASN A 101 -4.50 -1.17 -9.38
N PRO A 102 -5.61 -1.08 -10.14
CA PRO A 102 -6.12 0.21 -10.62
C PRO A 102 -6.45 1.17 -9.48
N GLU A 103 -6.86 0.68 -8.30
CA GLU A 103 -7.16 1.53 -7.15
C GLU A 103 -5.88 2.06 -6.50
N CYS A 104 -4.80 1.29 -6.44
CA CYS A 104 -3.53 1.78 -5.90
C CYS A 104 -2.86 2.79 -6.84
N ALA A 105 -2.91 2.53 -8.16
CA ALA A 105 -2.45 3.47 -9.16
C ALA A 105 -3.27 4.77 -9.14
N ALA A 106 -4.60 4.68 -9.01
CA ALA A 106 -5.47 5.85 -8.90
C ALA A 106 -5.25 6.62 -7.60
N LEU A 107 -5.06 5.92 -6.46
CA LEU A 107 -4.68 6.52 -5.18
C LEU A 107 -3.37 7.32 -5.30
N SER A 108 -2.35 6.73 -5.91
CA SER A 108 -1.06 7.39 -6.13
C SER A 108 -1.19 8.65 -6.99
N ASN A 109 -1.97 8.57 -8.08
CA ASN A 109 -2.28 9.74 -8.91
C ASN A 109 -3.08 10.80 -8.17
N CYS A 110 -4.00 10.40 -7.28
CA CYS A 110 -4.78 11.33 -6.46
C CYS A 110 -3.86 12.14 -5.53
N PHE A 111 -2.87 11.49 -4.89
CA PHE A 111 -1.90 12.19 -4.03
C PHE A 111 -1.03 13.21 -4.76
N LEU A 112 -0.74 13.02 -6.05
CA LEU A 112 -0.01 14.01 -6.84
C LEU A 112 -0.77 15.34 -6.99
N GLY A 113 -2.08 15.33 -6.80
CA GLY A 113 -2.92 16.52 -6.81
C GLY A 113 -3.11 17.17 -5.43
N CYS A 114 -2.59 16.57 -4.36
CA CYS A 114 -2.67 17.14 -3.01
C CYS A 114 -1.49 18.07 -2.74
N GLU A 115 -1.75 19.21 -2.13
CA GLU A 115 -0.70 20.07 -1.58
C GLU A 115 0.01 19.34 -0.43
N ALA A 116 1.28 19.70 -0.20
CA ALA A 116 1.99 19.23 0.98
C ALA A 116 1.19 19.61 2.25
N ASP A 117 1.04 18.66 3.17
CA ASP A 117 0.31 18.80 4.43
C ASP A 117 -1.22 19.02 4.30
N ASP A 118 -1.83 18.80 3.12
CA ASP A 118 -3.30 18.76 2.98
C ASP A 118 -3.85 17.38 3.39
N ASP A 119 -3.98 17.18 4.70
CA ASP A 119 -4.56 15.97 5.29
C ASP A 119 -5.99 15.71 4.80
N ALA A 120 -6.76 16.77 4.51
CA ALA A 120 -8.12 16.63 4.01
C ALA A 120 -8.14 16.09 2.57
N CYS A 121 -7.22 16.54 1.71
CA CYS A 121 -7.03 15.96 0.37
C CYS A 121 -6.57 14.52 0.45
N THR A 122 -5.59 14.24 1.29
CA THR A 122 -5.06 12.89 1.52
C THR A 122 -6.18 11.93 1.95
N GLN A 123 -7.01 12.35 2.92
CA GLN A 123 -8.15 11.56 3.37
C GLN A 123 -9.20 11.33 2.26
N ARG A 124 -9.48 12.34 1.42
CA ARG A 124 -10.38 12.17 0.27
C ARG A 124 -9.84 11.13 -0.70
N CYS A 125 -8.54 11.13 -0.96
CA CYS A 125 -7.90 10.12 -1.81
C CYS A 125 -8.03 8.71 -1.22
N PHE A 126 -7.75 8.54 0.08
CA PHE A 126 -7.96 7.25 0.76
C PHE A 126 -9.41 6.78 0.68
N THR A 127 -10.37 7.69 0.84
CA THR A 127 -11.80 7.37 0.75
C THR A 127 -12.19 6.95 -0.67
N ALA A 128 -11.72 7.69 -1.68
CA ALA A 128 -12.05 7.46 -3.08
C ALA A 128 -11.43 6.15 -3.63
N HIS A 129 -10.26 5.78 -3.13
CA HIS A 129 -9.48 4.64 -3.62
C HIS A 129 -9.16 3.64 -2.51
N ALA A 130 -10.15 3.39 -1.65
CA ALA A 130 -10.01 2.53 -0.48
C ALA A 130 -9.38 1.15 -0.79
N PRO A 131 -9.73 0.42 -1.86
CA PRO A 131 -9.16 -0.91 -2.11
C PRO A 131 -7.65 -0.90 -2.41
N GLY A 132 -7.08 0.24 -2.81
CA GLY A 132 -5.65 0.39 -3.12
C GLY A 132 -4.78 0.82 -1.93
N VAL A 133 -5.38 1.07 -0.76
CA VAL A 133 -4.67 1.68 0.37
C VAL A 133 -3.54 0.78 0.90
N SER A 134 -3.83 -0.49 1.21
CA SER A 134 -2.83 -1.45 1.69
C SER A 134 -1.62 -1.57 0.77
N ASP A 135 -1.85 -1.70 -0.54
CA ASP A 135 -0.77 -1.83 -1.52
C ASP A 135 0.11 -0.58 -1.54
N SER A 136 -0.50 0.61 -1.42
CA SER A 136 0.22 1.88 -1.33
C SER A 136 1.07 1.97 -0.06
N PHE A 137 0.56 1.50 1.08
CA PHE A 137 1.34 1.45 2.34
C PHE A 137 2.49 0.44 2.26
N LEU A 138 2.28 -0.75 1.69
CA LEU A 138 3.34 -1.76 1.52
C LEU A 138 4.45 -1.27 0.57
N GLU A 139 4.08 -0.63 -0.55
CA GLU A 139 5.04 0.06 -1.41
C GLU A 139 5.80 1.15 -0.65
N GLY A 140 5.07 1.97 0.12
CA GLY A 140 5.62 3.01 0.97
C GLY A 140 6.62 2.47 1.99
N GLY A 141 6.31 1.35 2.66
CA GLY A 141 7.19 0.68 3.61
C GLY A 141 8.50 0.24 2.97
N CYS A 142 8.44 -0.42 1.80
CA CYS A 142 9.65 -0.79 1.06
C CYS A 142 10.47 0.44 0.66
N SER A 143 9.81 1.51 0.21
CA SER A 143 10.48 2.76 -0.18
C SER A 143 11.22 3.40 0.99
N ALA A 144 10.66 3.38 2.20
CA ALA A 144 11.26 3.95 3.39
C ALA A 144 12.49 3.16 3.86
N GLU A 145 12.51 1.84 3.65
CA GLU A 145 13.64 0.98 4.00
C GLU A 145 14.75 1.03 2.96
N ARG A 146 14.41 0.93 1.67
CA ARG A 146 15.37 0.70 0.58
C ARG A 146 15.68 1.93 -0.26
N CYS A 147 14.79 2.91 -0.23
CA CYS A 147 14.83 4.12 -1.06
C CYS A 147 14.81 5.40 -0.24
N LYS A 148 15.15 5.34 1.05
CA LYS A 148 15.04 6.48 2.00
C LYS A 148 15.66 7.78 1.50
N VAL A 149 16.79 7.70 0.78
CA VAL A 149 17.49 8.88 0.25
C VAL A 149 16.68 9.53 -0.87
N GLN A 150 16.05 8.74 -1.74
CA GLN A 150 15.25 9.21 -2.86
C GLN A 150 13.81 9.54 -2.45
N CYS A 151 13.30 8.91 -1.39
CA CYS A 151 11.93 9.00 -0.90
C CYS A 151 11.89 9.43 0.59
N PRO A 152 12.38 10.63 0.93
CA PRO A 152 12.56 11.03 2.33
C PRO A 152 11.26 11.21 3.13
N SER A 153 10.13 11.41 2.44
CA SER A 153 8.80 11.56 3.07
C SER A 153 8.17 10.22 3.49
N ARG A 154 8.77 9.08 3.13
CA ARG A 154 8.17 7.77 3.37
C ARG A 154 8.57 7.23 4.74
N ALA A 155 7.59 6.77 5.51
CA ALA A 155 7.80 6.15 6.81
C ALA A 155 7.92 4.63 6.67
N ALA A 156 8.84 4.05 7.44
CA ALA A 156 8.96 2.59 7.52
C ALA A 156 7.77 2.02 8.29
N LEU A 157 7.25 0.88 7.82
CA LEU A 157 6.22 0.15 8.54
C LEU A 157 6.87 -0.70 9.63
N SER A 158 6.24 -0.77 10.79
CA SER A 158 6.56 -1.78 11.79
C SER A 158 6.21 -3.19 11.27
N PRO A 159 6.77 -4.26 11.87
CA PRO A 159 6.39 -5.63 11.52
C PRO A 159 4.87 -5.88 11.62
N CYS A 160 4.21 -5.36 12.66
CA CYS A 160 2.76 -5.46 12.82
C CYS A 160 2.02 -4.74 11.68
N GLU A 161 2.40 -3.51 11.35
CA GLU A 161 1.74 -2.75 10.28
C GLU A 161 1.91 -3.43 8.92
N SER A 162 3.11 -3.90 8.60
CA SER A 162 3.37 -4.68 7.38
C SER A 162 2.45 -5.91 7.30
N CYS A 163 2.29 -6.64 8.41
CA CYS A 163 1.37 -7.78 8.44
C CYS A 163 -0.09 -7.36 8.30
N LEU A 164 -0.53 -6.31 8.99
CA LEU A 164 -1.90 -5.83 8.90
C LEU A 164 -2.24 -5.39 7.47
N PHE A 165 -1.37 -4.64 6.81
CA PHE A 165 -1.62 -4.23 5.43
C PHE A 165 -1.59 -5.40 4.45
N ALA A 166 -0.76 -6.42 4.68
CA ALA A 166 -0.67 -7.60 3.81
C ALA A 166 -1.77 -8.65 4.03
N ARG A 167 -2.15 -8.92 5.29
CA ARG A 167 -3.06 -10.02 5.67
C ARG A 167 -4.44 -9.58 6.11
N CYS A 168 -4.59 -8.32 6.50
CA CYS A 168 -5.84 -7.70 6.95
C CYS A 168 -6.21 -6.51 6.05
N ALA A 169 -5.92 -6.64 4.74
CA ALA A 169 -6.05 -5.53 3.80
C ALA A 169 -7.48 -4.99 3.74
N GLY A 170 -8.50 -5.85 3.78
CA GLY A 170 -9.90 -5.41 3.75
C GLY A 170 -10.27 -4.52 4.95
N GLU A 171 -9.90 -4.95 6.15
CA GLU A 171 -10.15 -4.21 7.39
C GLU A 171 -9.32 -2.93 7.44
N MET A 172 -8.05 -2.98 7.07
CA MET A 172 -7.16 -1.82 7.02
C MET A 172 -7.64 -0.78 6.01
N ASN A 173 -7.96 -1.20 4.78
CA ASN A 173 -8.49 -0.32 3.74
C ASN A 173 -9.78 0.36 4.20
N THR A 174 -10.69 -0.39 4.81
CA THR A 174 -11.95 0.14 5.35
C THR A 174 -11.69 1.17 6.45
N CYS A 175 -10.78 0.88 7.39
CA CYS A 175 -10.46 1.80 8.48
C CYS A 175 -9.76 3.07 7.97
N ILE A 176 -8.75 2.97 7.11
CA ILE A 176 -8.01 4.14 6.64
C ILE A 176 -8.89 5.03 5.73
N ALA A 177 -9.80 4.43 4.95
CA ALA A 177 -10.78 5.17 4.16
C ALA A 177 -11.80 5.91 5.03
N ASP A 178 -12.12 5.42 6.23
CA ASP A 178 -12.99 6.11 7.19
C ASP A 178 -12.21 7.21 7.93
N PRO A 179 -12.59 8.50 7.81
CA PRO A 179 -11.87 9.59 8.48
C PRO A 179 -11.83 9.48 10.00
N ALA A 180 -12.87 8.93 10.62
CA ALA A 180 -12.89 8.75 12.07
C ALA A 180 -11.95 7.61 12.49
N CYS A 181 -11.92 6.49 11.75
CA CYS A 181 -11.01 5.39 12.08
C CYS A 181 -9.55 5.73 11.78
N HIS A 182 -9.26 6.36 10.64
CA HIS A 182 -7.92 6.88 10.36
C HIS A 182 -7.45 7.87 11.44
N GLY A 183 -8.31 8.84 11.80
CA GLY A 183 -8.02 9.78 12.88
C GLY A 183 -7.77 9.11 14.23
N LEU A 184 -8.58 8.09 14.59
CA LEU A 184 -8.40 7.30 15.80
C LEU A 184 -7.02 6.64 15.83
N ARG A 185 -6.64 5.92 14.77
CA ARG A 185 -5.37 5.18 14.73
C ARG A 185 -4.18 6.13 14.73
N THR A 186 -4.25 7.25 14.00
CA THR A 186 -3.20 8.28 14.02
C THR A 186 -3.05 8.87 15.43
N CYS A 187 -4.16 9.17 16.11
CA CYS A 187 -4.15 9.66 17.49
C CYS A 187 -3.56 8.63 18.46
N VAL A 188 -3.96 7.36 18.38
CA VAL A 188 -3.44 6.30 19.24
C VAL A 188 -1.96 6.04 18.97
N GLY A 189 -1.53 6.04 17.72
CA GLY A 189 -0.11 5.97 17.34
C GLY A 189 0.69 7.17 17.85
N ALA A 190 0.04 8.31 18.11
CA ALA A 190 0.63 9.47 18.74
C ALA A 190 0.84 9.31 20.26
N CYS A 191 0.09 8.44 20.92
CA CYS A 191 0.20 8.21 22.37
C CYS A 191 1.45 7.39 22.75
N ASN A 192 1.84 7.47 24.03
CA ASN A 192 2.75 6.50 24.62
C ASN A 192 2.01 5.15 24.81
N PRO A 193 2.64 3.99 24.55
CA PRO A 193 2.01 2.68 24.76
C PRO A 193 1.49 2.44 26.19
N THR A 194 2.00 3.16 27.19
CA THR A 194 1.54 3.06 28.59
C THR A 194 0.51 4.13 28.99
N ASP A 195 0.24 5.12 28.14
CA ASP A 195 -0.69 6.22 28.44
C ASP A 195 -2.12 5.87 28.04
N ALA A 196 -2.84 5.22 28.96
CA ALA A 196 -4.25 4.88 28.78
C ALA A 196 -5.14 6.12 28.65
N VAL A 197 -4.82 7.21 29.36
CA VAL A 197 -5.62 8.46 29.33
C VAL A 197 -5.57 9.10 27.93
N CYS A 198 -4.42 9.08 27.27
CA CYS A 198 -4.29 9.53 25.89
C CYS A 198 -5.14 8.68 24.94
N ARG A 199 -5.08 7.34 25.04
CA ARG A 199 -5.87 6.44 24.19
C ARG A 199 -7.37 6.59 24.38
N ASP A 200 -7.83 6.69 25.63
CA ASP A 200 -9.25 6.90 25.95
C ASP A 200 -9.75 8.22 25.37
N ARG A 201 -8.91 9.27 25.38
CA ARG A 201 -9.23 10.56 24.75
C ARG A 201 -9.30 10.45 23.22
N CYS A 202 -8.40 9.69 22.59
CA CYS A 202 -8.46 9.44 21.16
C CYS A 202 -9.77 8.73 20.77
N ALA A 203 -10.14 7.66 21.49
CA ALA A 203 -11.42 6.98 21.28
C ALA A 203 -12.61 7.94 21.44
N ALA A 204 -12.61 8.75 22.52
CA ALA A 204 -13.67 9.71 22.78
C ALA A 204 -13.82 10.79 21.67
N ASN A 205 -12.73 11.18 21.03
CA ASN A 205 -12.72 12.16 19.93
C ASN A 205 -13.08 11.54 18.57
N HIS A 206 -12.92 10.23 18.41
CA HIS A 206 -13.07 9.53 17.13
C HIS A 206 -14.07 8.36 17.20
N ARG A 207 -15.17 8.54 17.94
CA ARG A 207 -16.17 7.48 18.21
C ARG A 207 -16.75 6.80 16.96
N GLY A 208 -16.78 7.49 15.81
CA GLY A 208 -17.25 6.91 14.55
C GLY A 208 -16.35 5.80 14.00
N GLY A 209 -15.08 5.75 14.39
CA GLY A 209 -14.09 4.81 13.86
C GLY A 209 -13.93 3.53 14.66
N GLU A 210 -14.54 3.43 15.85
CA GLU A 210 -14.28 2.34 16.80
C GLU A 210 -14.59 0.96 16.22
N GLN A 211 -15.68 0.83 15.46
CA GLN A 211 -16.07 -0.46 14.87
C GLN A 211 -15.07 -0.93 13.81
N ALA A 212 -14.59 -0.03 12.95
CA ALA A 212 -13.60 -0.37 11.94
C ALA A 212 -12.23 -0.68 12.57
N ASP A 213 -11.84 0.03 13.63
CA ASP A 213 -10.60 -0.26 14.35
C ASP A 213 -10.66 -1.60 15.09
N LEU A 214 -11.80 -1.94 15.70
CA LEU A 214 -12.04 -3.26 16.29
C LEU A 214 -11.95 -4.38 15.25
N ALA A 215 -12.42 -4.17 14.02
CA ALA A 215 -12.28 -5.14 12.94
C ALA A 215 -10.80 -5.37 12.57
N VAL A 216 -10.01 -4.29 12.47
CA VAL A 216 -8.56 -4.37 12.25
C VAL A 216 -7.89 -5.13 13.40
N ALA A 217 -8.22 -4.81 14.65
CA ALA A 217 -7.65 -5.49 15.83
C ALA A 217 -8.01 -6.98 15.85
N ALA A 218 -9.25 -7.33 15.54
CA ALA A 218 -9.71 -8.71 15.45
C ALA A 218 -8.91 -9.48 14.39
N CYS A 219 -8.78 -8.92 13.17
CA CYS A 219 -7.98 -9.53 12.12
C CYS A 219 -6.49 -9.66 12.52
N GLY A 220 -5.90 -8.61 13.09
CA GLY A 220 -4.52 -8.62 13.55
C GLY A 220 -4.24 -9.71 14.58
N SER A 221 -5.15 -9.89 15.54
CA SER A 221 -5.02 -10.97 16.53
C SER A 221 -5.10 -12.36 15.91
N ALA A 222 -5.90 -12.53 14.85
CA ALA A 222 -6.09 -13.81 14.16
C ALA A 222 -4.98 -14.14 13.16
N GLN A 223 -4.46 -13.14 12.43
CA GLN A 223 -3.58 -13.34 11.28
C GLN A 223 -2.12 -12.94 11.52
N CYS A 224 -1.87 -11.96 12.41
CA CYS A 224 -0.54 -11.39 12.64
C CYS A 224 0.07 -11.82 13.98
N GLY A 225 -0.75 -12.27 14.92
CA GLY A 225 -0.31 -12.93 16.15
C GLY A 225 0.79 -12.16 16.89
N ALA A 226 1.96 -12.78 17.06
CA ALA A 226 3.07 -12.25 17.83
C ALA A 226 3.64 -10.92 17.29
N GLU A 227 3.55 -10.68 15.99
CA GLU A 227 4.07 -9.45 15.36
C GLU A 227 3.34 -8.21 15.88
N CYS A 228 2.07 -8.36 16.25
CA CYS A 228 1.21 -7.30 16.79
C CYS A 228 1.04 -7.34 18.32
N GLN A 229 1.66 -8.30 19.01
CA GLN A 229 1.63 -8.41 20.49
C GLN A 229 2.85 -7.75 21.15
N ALA A 230 3.82 -7.31 20.37
CA ALA A 230 5.02 -6.66 20.89
C ALA A 230 4.70 -5.21 21.35
N PRO A 231 5.05 -4.83 22.60
CA PRO A 231 4.75 -3.52 23.18
C PRO A 231 5.58 -2.36 22.62
#